data_AF-A0A2E4CZC1-F1
#
_entry.id   AF-A0A2E4CZC1-F1
#
_cell.length_a   1.000
_cell.length_b   1.000
_cell.length_c   1.000
_cell.angle_alpha   90.00
_cell.angle_beta   90.00
_cell.angle_gamma   90.00
#
_symmetry.space_group_name_H-M   'P 1'
#
loop_
_entity.id
_entity.type
_entity.pdbx_description
1 polymer ?
#
loop_
_entity_poly.entity_id
_entity_poly.type
_entity_poly.pdbx_seq_one_letter_code
_entity_poly.pdbx_strand_id
1 'polypeptide(L)'
;MKKQQKGMWHTERETEKAVYIVRIDDNFKKWFPKRVVDGPDETGLLYVESWFIKNNPLPEILDERVDVPKLPARKPWKKGSLSFSKASQYLLCPKQYYFSYEKKIPTMVSPPLYRGSVAHAVLESLFKCDLDKAKPSSYIKALLMDYWDKYKARFETSARKKGKWDDSKRDDILDQIIWVVHNMTDGKMDKSSVQLLGPTETESCVFSDDGILGGIIDAIFIDENNDVKIVDYKTGKAKKNEIDFNHELQGWLYAYLISERFKKLPTSVEFWYTGSQQIKELEFDQESIDGWILTLKDAAAEIKQQSGSPQSLFEARPSENNCKWCDAKPWCESYHRHIQDIPWQKQGRSKSLKGSVLNAQKPSGNRPGAVLIKTQDGEEVVVKGWERSGKILGSLEEGVDIFCVDVDIRLSDYSGNLEGVVNDPYSIIANGAIVETGEKLPHIATLQ
;
A
#
# COMPACT_ATOMS: atom_id res chain seq x y z
N MET A 1 -6.02 -38.12 8.86
CA MET A 1 -7.10 -37.82 9.84
C MET A 1 -7.55 -36.39 9.64
N LYS A 2 -8.86 -36.11 9.64
CA LYS A 2 -9.38 -34.75 9.59
C LYS A 2 -9.18 -34.07 10.96
N LYS A 3 -8.87 -32.78 10.96
CA LYS A 3 -8.86 -31.93 12.16
C LYS A 3 -10.27 -31.37 12.36
N GLN A 4 -10.72 -31.35 13.61
CA GLN A 4 -11.99 -30.76 13.99
C GLN A 4 -11.85 -29.24 14.12
N GLN A 5 -12.85 -28.53 13.65
CA GLN A 5 -13.04 -27.11 13.89
C GLN A 5 -14.34 -26.94 14.63
N LYS A 6 -14.26 -26.31 15.81
CA LYS A 6 -15.44 -25.93 16.58
C LYS A 6 -16.13 -24.75 15.88
N GLY A 7 -17.37 -24.48 16.28
CA GLY A 7 -18.13 -23.29 15.88
C GLY A 7 -19.48 -23.69 15.31
N MET A 8 -20.41 -22.75 15.22
CA MET A 8 -21.65 -22.98 14.49
C MET A 8 -21.42 -22.67 13.02
N TRP A 9 -21.44 -23.69 12.16
CA TRP A 9 -21.22 -23.51 10.72
C TRP A 9 -22.51 -23.78 9.93
N HIS A 10 -22.71 -23.06 8.83
CA HIS A 10 -23.74 -23.40 7.85
C HIS A 10 -23.23 -23.24 6.42
N THR A 11 -23.79 -24.02 5.51
CA THR A 11 -23.52 -23.87 4.07
C THR A 11 -24.31 -22.68 3.54
N GLU A 12 -23.65 -21.70 2.93
CA GLU A 12 -24.29 -20.57 2.25
C GLU A 12 -24.42 -20.83 0.74
N ARG A 13 -23.44 -21.49 0.12
CA ARG A 13 -23.48 -21.87 -1.31
C ARG A 13 -22.79 -23.20 -1.57
N GLU A 14 -23.17 -23.90 -2.63
CA GLU A 14 -22.58 -25.19 -2.98
C GLU A 14 -22.47 -25.36 -4.49
N THR A 15 -21.41 -26.01 -4.93
CA THR A 15 -21.17 -26.43 -6.32
C THR A 15 -20.89 -27.93 -6.34
N GLU A 16 -20.76 -28.51 -7.54
CA GLU A 16 -20.38 -29.92 -7.68
C GLU A 16 -19.03 -30.24 -7.00
N LYS A 17 -18.08 -29.30 -6.99
CA LYS A 17 -16.69 -29.53 -6.54
C LYS A 17 -16.34 -28.90 -5.19
N ALA A 18 -17.12 -27.92 -4.73
CA ALA A 18 -16.80 -27.13 -3.55
C ALA A 18 -18.05 -26.67 -2.80
N VAL A 19 -17.89 -26.39 -1.50
CA VAL A 19 -18.91 -25.86 -0.60
C VAL A 19 -18.41 -24.55 0.00
N TYR A 20 -19.27 -23.54 0.06
CA TYR A 20 -19.02 -22.24 0.70
C TYR A 20 -19.73 -22.23 2.04
N ILE A 21 -18.93 -22.27 3.10
CA ILE A 21 -19.42 -22.38 4.47
C ILE A 21 -19.15 -21.07 5.19
N VAL A 22 -20.10 -20.68 6.03
CA VAL A 22 -20.03 -19.53 6.93
C VAL A 22 -20.04 -20.04 8.36
N ARG A 23 -19.08 -19.59 9.17
CA ARG A 23 -19.13 -19.75 10.62
C ARG A 23 -19.92 -18.59 11.21
N ILE A 24 -21.01 -18.90 11.89
CA ILE A 24 -21.98 -17.97 12.47
C ILE A 24 -21.32 -17.09 13.54
N ASP A 25 -20.41 -17.66 14.33
CA ASP A 25 -19.82 -17.00 15.51
C ASP A 25 -19.01 -15.75 15.17
N ASP A 26 -18.31 -15.76 14.03
CA ASP A 26 -17.40 -14.69 13.60
C ASP A 26 -17.60 -14.29 12.14
N ASN A 27 -18.68 -14.75 11.52
CA ASN A 27 -19.00 -14.55 10.10
C ASN A 27 -17.86 -14.94 9.16
N PHE A 28 -16.95 -15.84 9.58
CA PHE A 28 -15.86 -16.31 8.74
C PHE A 28 -16.42 -17.09 7.56
N LYS A 29 -16.02 -16.71 6.34
CA LYS A 29 -16.52 -17.33 5.11
C LYS A 29 -15.41 -17.93 4.28
N LYS A 30 -15.57 -19.18 3.83
CA LYS A 30 -14.55 -19.83 2.99
C LYS A 30 -15.13 -20.90 2.08
N TRP A 31 -14.55 -20.99 0.88
CA TRP A 31 -14.74 -22.13 -0.02
C TRP A 31 -13.84 -23.29 0.41
N PHE A 32 -14.44 -24.47 0.51
CA PHE A 32 -13.75 -25.73 0.72
C PHE A 32 -14.04 -26.68 -0.44
N PRO A 33 -13.02 -27.31 -1.05
CA PRO A 33 -13.25 -28.46 -1.92
C PRO A 33 -14.01 -29.55 -1.14
N LYS A 34 -15.09 -30.12 -1.70
CA LYS A 34 -15.88 -31.14 -0.98
C LYS A 34 -15.04 -32.32 -0.51
N ARG A 35 -14.01 -32.69 -1.28
CA ARG A 35 -13.08 -33.78 -0.93
C ARG A 35 -12.28 -33.55 0.35
N VAL A 36 -12.16 -32.31 0.84
CA VAL A 36 -11.33 -31.96 2.01
C VAL A 36 -12.15 -31.61 3.26
N VAL A 37 -13.48 -31.57 3.17
CA VAL A 37 -14.35 -31.13 4.26
C VAL A 37 -15.54 -32.08 4.43
N ASP A 38 -15.83 -32.45 5.67
CA ASP A 38 -17.11 -33.05 6.07
C ASP A 38 -17.80 -32.14 7.09
N GLY A 39 -19.13 -32.18 7.11
CA GLY A 39 -19.96 -31.29 7.91
C GLY A 39 -20.38 -30.01 7.16
N PRO A 40 -21.03 -29.05 7.84
CA PRO A 40 -21.28 -29.02 9.28
C PRO A 40 -22.18 -30.17 9.75
N ASP A 41 -21.85 -30.82 10.86
CA ASP A 41 -22.79 -31.74 11.52
C ASP A 41 -23.86 -30.99 12.33
N GLU A 42 -24.79 -31.72 12.93
CA GLU A 42 -25.88 -31.16 13.74
C GLU A 42 -25.41 -30.37 14.99
N THR A 43 -24.16 -30.59 15.42
CA THR A 43 -23.53 -29.85 16.53
C THR A 43 -22.75 -28.62 16.05
N GLY A 44 -22.75 -28.38 14.74
CA GLY A 44 -22.01 -27.32 14.09
C GLY A 44 -20.57 -27.71 13.74
N LEU A 45 -20.08 -28.91 14.06
CA LEU A 45 -18.66 -29.22 13.85
C LEU A 45 -18.32 -29.38 12.37
N LEU A 46 -17.17 -28.80 11.99
CA LEU A 46 -16.58 -28.96 10.67
C LEU A 46 -15.31 -29.80 10.74
N TYR A 47 -15.23 -30.85 9.94
CA TYR A 47 -14.07 -31.75 9.87
C TYR A 47 -13.31 -31.48 8.58
N VAL A 48 -12.08 -30.99 8.68
CA VAL A 48 -11.27 -30.61 7.51
C VAL A 48 -9.98 -31.42 7.46
N GLU A 49 -9.58 -31.88 6.29
CA GLU A 49 -8.35 -32.65 6.10
C GLU A 49 -7.14 -31.96 6.75
N SER A 50 -6.39 -32.70 7.58
CA SER A 50 -5.29 -32.11 8.36
C SER A 50 -4.22 -31.46 7.49
N TRP A 51 -3.91 -32.05 6.34
CA TRP A 51 -2.95 -31.47 5.39
C TRP A 51 -3.48 -30.19 4.75
N PHE A 52 -4.81 -30.09 4.55
CA PHE A 52 -5.45 -28.89 4.03
C PHE A 52 -5.41 -27.77 5.05
N ILE A 53 -5.77 -28.04 6.31
CA ILE A 53 -5.63 -27.07 7.42
C ILE A 53 -4.17 -26.65 7.61
N LYS A 54 -3.21 -27.59 7.54
CA LYS A 54 -1.78 -27.25 7.67
C LYS A 54 -1.35 -26.22 6.63
N ASN A 55 -1.88 -26.30 5.42
CA ASN A 55 -1.58 -25.37 4.34
C ASN A 55 -2.54 -24.16 4.29
N ASN A 56 -3.67 -24.22 5.00
CA ASN A 56 -4.76 -23.25 4.97
C ASN A 56 -5.41 -23.14 6.37
N PRO A 57 -4.67 -22.65 7.37
CA PRO A 57 -5.18 -22.59 8.74
C PRO A 57 -6.48 -21.81 8.80
N LEU A 58 -7.42 -22.33 9.59
CA LEU A 58 -8.69 -21.68 9.85
C LEU A 58 -8.55 -20.82 11.10
N PRO A 59 -9.21 -19.65 11.16
CA PRO A 59 -9.14 -18.83 12.36
C PRO A 59 -9.70 -19.60 13.55
N GLU A 60 -9.04 -19.49 14.70
CA GLU A 60 -9.62 -19.96 15.97
C GLU A 60 -10.93 -19.23 16.24
N ILE A 61 -11.84 -19.90 16.93
CA ILE A 61 -13.05 -19.25 17.44
C ILE A 61 -12.62 -18.38 18.61
N LEU A 62 -13.14 -17.17 18.65
CA LEU A 62 -13.05 -16.35 19.84
C LEU A 62 -14.08 -16.86 20.82
N ASP A 63 -13.64 -17.35 21.98
CA ASP A 63 -14.54 -17.81 23.06
C ASP A 63 -15.46 -16.68 23.58
N GLU A 64 -15.12 -15.42 23.26
CA GLU A 64 -15.85 -14.21 23.60
C GLU A 64 -16.44 -13.60 22.32
N ARG A 65 -17.73 -13.23 22.35
CA ARG A 65 -18.34 -12.46 21.25
C ARG A 65 -17.74 -11.05 21.24
N VAL A 66 -16.98 -10.73 20.20
CA VAL A 66 -16.29 -9.45 20.07
C VAL A 66 -17.00 -8.57 19.05
N ASP A 67 -17.67 -7.52 19.53
CA ASP A 67 -18.16 -6.46 18.65
C ASP A 67 -17.01 -5.48 18.34
N VAL A 68 -16.64 -5.37 17.07
CA VAL A 68 -15.65 -4.40 16.60
C VAL A 68 -16.18 -2.98 16.83
N PRO A 69 -15.49 -2.12 17.61
CA PRO A 69 -15.97 -0.79 17.89
C PRO A 69 -16.02 0.05 16.62
N LYS A 70 -17.02 0.94 16.54
CA LYS A 70 -16.96 2.04 15.59
C LYS A 70 -15.95 3.05 16.11
N LEU A 71 -14.89 3.30 15.34
CA LEU A 71 -13.92 4.32 15.68
C LEU A 71 -14.61 5.70 15.77
N PRO A 72 -14.22 6.54 16.74
CA PRO A 72 -14.69 7.92 16.79
C PRO A 72 -14.25 8.66 15.52
N ALA A 73 -15.05 9.65 15.11
CA ALA A 73 -14.69 10.50 13.99
C ALA A 73 -13.37 11.21 14.28
N ARG A 74 -12.39 11.05 13.38
CA ARG A 74 -11.11 11.77 13.48
C ARG A 74 -11.35 13.27 13.30
N LYS A 75 -10.49 14.09 13.90
CA LYS A 75 -10.47 15.53 13.60
C LYS A 75 -10.29 15.71 12.07
N PRO A 76 -11.09 16.57 11.43
CA PRO A 76 -10.99 16.77 9.99
C PRO A 76 -9.64 17.39 9.65
N TRP A 77 -9.01 16.93 8.56
CA TRP A 77 -7.78 17.53 8.06
C TRP A 77 -8.01 18.99 7.68
N LYS A 78 -7.18 19.92 8.19
CA LYS A 78 -7.28 21.34 7.85
C LYS A 78 -6.91 21.54 6.37
N LYS A 79 -7.84 22.11 5.61
CA LYS A 79 -7.64 22.36 4.17
C LYS A 79 -6.44 23.30 3.97
N GLY A 80 -5.54 22.91 3.08
CA GLY A 80 -4.32 23.66 2.78
C GLY A 80 -3.11 23.27 3.63
N SER A 81 -3.30 22.51 4.72
CA SER A 81 -2.15 22.03 5.51
C SER A 81 -1.36 20.96 4.74
N LEU A 82 -0.04 21.08 4.79
CA LEU A 82 0.91 20.21 4.14
C LEU A 82 1.34 19.08 5.10
N SER A 83 1.15 17.84 4.67
CA SER A 83 1.64 16.65 5.37
C SER A 83 3.05 16.28 4.91
N PHE A 84 3.78 15.51 5.71
CA PHE A 84 5.10 14.99 5.32
C PHE A 84 5.05 14.27 3.96
N SER A 85 4.10 13.35 3.75
CA SER A 85 4.00 12.60 2.48
C SER A 85 3.73 13.47 1.26
N LYS A 86 3.03 14.60 1.44
CA LYS A 86 2.81 15.58 0.36
C LYS A 86 4.07 16.39 0.09
N ALA A 87 4.73 16.85 1.16
CA ALA A 87 5.93 17.65 1.07
C ALA A 87 7.10 16.87 0.47
N SER A 88 7.36 15.66 0.95
CA SER A 88 8.45 14.81 0.46
C SER A 88 8.26 14.49 -1.02
N GLN A 89 7.03 14.24 -1.48
CA GLN A 89 6.74 14.04 -2.90
C GLN A 89 6.97 15.30 -3.73
N TYR A 90 6.54 16.48 -3.24
CA TYR A 90 6.75 17.75 -3.95
C TYR A 90 8.25 18.09 -4.05
N LEU A 91 8.98 17.98 -2.93
CA LEU A 91 10.42 18.23 -2.89
C LEU A 91 11.21 17.25 -3.77
N LEU A 92 10.78 15.99 -3.84
CA LEU A 92 11.35 14.99 -4.75
C LEU A 92 11.11 15.39 -6.22
N CYS A 93 9.87 15.70 -6.58
CA CYS A 93 9.48 16.11 -7.93
C CYS A 93 8.11 16.82 -7.91
N PRO A 94 8.05 18.15 -8.12
CA PRO A 94 6.77 18.88 -8.17
C PRO A 94 5.78 18.33 -9.20
N LYS A 95 6.29 17.84 -10.35
CA LYS A 95 5.47 17.16 -11.36
C LYS A 95 4.76 15.91 -10.82
N GLN A 96 5.42 15.13 -9.97
CA GLN A 96 4.82 13.96 -9.34
C GLN A 96 3.69 14.38 -8.38
N TYR A 97 3.94 15.42 -7.57
CA TYR A 97 2.91 16.02 -6.71
C TYR A 97 1.68 16.44 -7.52
N TYR A 98 1.87 17.13 -8.65
CA TYR A 98 0.77 17.53 -9.53
C TYR A 98 -0.09 16.34 -9.96
N PHE A 99 0.52 15.25 -10.42
CA PHE A 99 -0.25 14.07 -10.84
C PHE A 99 -1.00 13.42 -9.67
N SER A 100 -0.37 13.30 -8.50
CA SER A 100 -0.95 12.64 -7.34
C SER A 100 -2.04 13.47 -6.64
N TYR A 101 -1.86 14.78 -6.48
CA TYR A 101 -2.73 15.60 -5.62
C TYR A 101 -3.58 16.62 -6.39
N GLU A 102 -3.09 17.18 -7.49
CA GLU A 102 -3.86 18.10 -8.34
C GLU A 102 -4.73 17.32 -9.33
N LYS A 103 -4.15 16.34 -10.05
CA LYS A 103 -4.88 15.49 -11.01
C LYS A 103 -5.50 14.25 -10.40
N LYS A 104 -5.01 13.79 -9.25
CA LYS A 104 -5.54 12.61 -8.54
C LYS A 104 -5.61 11.38 -9.45
N ILE A 105 -4.53 11.14 -10.20
CA ILE A 105 -4.43 9.92 -11.01
C ILE A 105 -4.56 8.69 -10.11
N PRO A 106 -5.11 7.56 -10.61
CA PRO A 106 -5.25 6.36 -9.80
C PRO A 106 -3.88 5.90 -9.26
N THR A 107 -3.74 5.74 -7.94
CA THR A 107 -2.51 5.23 -7.32
C THR A 107 -2.38 3.72 -7.51
N MET A 108 -1.17 3.23 -7.75
CA MET A 108 -0.92 1.79 -7.79
C MET A 108 -0.98 1.21 -6.37
N VAL A 109 -1.95 0.34 -6.11
CA VAL A 109 -2.05 -0.34 -4.80
C VAL A 109 -1.30 -1.66 -4.81
N SER A 110 -0.75 -2.06 -3.66
CA SER A 110 -0.04 -3.34 -3.51
C SER A 110 -0.43 -4.03 -2.20
N PRO A 111 -0.35 -5.38 -2.13
CA PRO A 111 -0.65 -6.10 -0.89
C PRO A 111 0.20 -5.64 0.31
N PRO A 112 1.53 -5.42 0.19
CA PRO A 112 2.33 -4.93 1.31
C PRO A 112 1.85 -3.58 1.87
N LEU A 113 1.47 -2.64 1.00
CA LEU A 113 0.95 -1.33 1.42
C LEU A 113 -0.33 -1.48 2.25
N TYR A 114 -1.29 -2.28 1.77
CA TYR A 114 -2.56 -2.47 2.47
C TYR A 114 -2.43 -3.30 3.74
N ARG A 115 -1.49 -4.25 3.80
CA ARG A 115 -1.18 -4.96 5.05
C ARG A 115 -0.66 -4.01 6.13
N GLY A 116 0.16 -3.02 5.75
CA GLY A 116 0.54 -1.92 6.62
C GLY A 116 -0.69 -1.19 7.16
N SER A 117 -1.60 -0.78 6.28
CA SER A 117 -2.85 -0.13 6.70
C SER A 117 -3.74 -1.00 7.60
N VAL A 118 -3.73 -2.33 7.43
CA VAL A 118 -4.42 -3.26 8.35
C VAL A 118 -3.80 -3.20 9.74
N ALA A 119 -2.46 -3.28 9.86
CA ALA A 119 -1.78 -3.21 11.15
C ALA A 119 -2.10 -1.91 11.91
N HIS A 120 -2.01 -0.76 11.24
CA HIS A 120 -2.35 0.54 11.85
C HIS A 120 -3.82 0.59 12.29
N ALA A 121 -4.74 0.14 11.44
CA ALA A 121 -6.17 0.14 11.77
C ALA A 121 -6.52 -0.75 12.97
N VAL A 122 -5.87 -1.91 13.10
CA VAL A 122 -6.04 -2.79 14.27
C VAL A 122 -5.50 -2.12 15.52
N LEU A 123 -4.28 -1.57 15.48
CA LEU A 123 -3.66 -0.90 16.62
C LEU A 123 -4.47 0.32 17.08
N GLU A 124 -4.89 1.17 16.15
CA GLU A 124 -5.78 2.31 16.45
C GLU A 124 -7.05 1.85 17.15
N SER A 125 -7.69 0.80 16.63
CA SER A 125 -8.97 0.32 17.14
C SER A 125 -8.85 -0.36 18.48
N LEU A 126 -7.78 -1.12 18.71
CA LEU A 126 -7.53 -1.85 19.96
C LEU A 126 -7.56 -0.90 21.16
N PHE A 127 -6.83 0.21 21.09
CA PHE A 127 -6.75 1.18 22.19
C PHE A 127 -8.02 2.03 22.35
N LYS A 128 -9.02 1.83 21.49
CA LYS A 128 -10.35 2.43 21.57
C LYS A 128 -11.44 1.40 21.91
N CYS A 129 -11.07 0.13 22.11
CA CYS A 129 -12.00 -0.94 22.47
C CYS A 129 -12.47 -0.85 23.92
N ASP A 130 -13.68 -1.35 24.14
CA ASP A 130 -14.26 -1.55 25.48
C ASP A 130 -13.77 -2.89 26.07
N LEU A 131 -12.60 -2.85 26.73
CA LEU A 131 -11.95 -4.04 27.28
C LEU A 131 -12.67 -4.66 28.49
N ASP A 132 -13.85 -4.14 28.88
CA ASP A 132 -14.77 -4.83 29.79
C ASP A 132 -15.57 -5.94 29.10
N LYS A 133 -15.69 -5.89 27.77
CA LYS A 133 -16.49 -6.85 26.98
C LYS A 133 -15.68 -8.04 26.47
N ALA A 134 -14.40 -7.86 26.21
CA ALA A 134 -13.51 -8.90 25.75
C ALA A 134 -12.05 -8.58 26.07
N LYS A 135 -11.22 -9.62 26.11
CA LYS A 135 -9.78 -9.47 26.35
C LYS A 135 -9.07 -8.86 25.14
N PRO A 136 -7.92 -8.18 25.33
CA PRO A 136 -7.17 -7.56 24.22
C PRO A 136 -6.83 -8.54 23.08
N SER A 137 -6.42 -9.77 23.40
CA SER A 137 -6.12 -10.81 22.41
C SER A 137 -7.33 -11.16 21.53
N SER A 138 -8.52 -11.26 22.12
CA SER A 138 -9.78 -11.49 21.41
C SER A 138 -10.07 -10.32 20.46
N TYR A 139 -9.91 -9.08 20.94
CA TYR A 139 -10.07 -7.88 20.11
C TYR A 139 -9.09 -7.83 18.95
N ILE A 140 -7.80 -8.05 19.18
CA ILE A 140 -6.78 -8.03 18.12
C ILE A 140 -7.15 -9.00 17.00
N LYS A 141 -7.53 -10.23 17.34
CA LYS A 141 -7.93 -11.25 16.36
C LYS A 141 -9.17 -10.82 15.57
N ALA A 142 -10.22 -10.35 16.25
CA ALA A 142 -11.46 -9.91 15.60
C ALA A 142 -11.23 -8.71 14.67
N LEU A 143 -10.51 -7.70 15.15
CA LEU A 143 -10.13 -6.50 14.40
C LEU A 143 -9.29 -6.86 13.18
N LEU A 144 -8.30 -7.76 13.36
CA LEU A 144 -7.44 -8.19 12.27
C LEU A 144 -8.27 -8.87 11.18
N MET A 145 -9.18 -9.78 11.53
CA MET A 145 -10.05 -10.42 10.55
C MET A 145 -10.91 -9.41 9.78
N ASP A 146 -11.59 -8.50 10.49
CA ASP A 146 -12.46 -7.50 9.90
C ASP A 146 -11.69 -6.54 8.96
N TYR A 147 -10.58 -5.97 9.42
CA TYR A 147 -9.78 -5.09 8.57
C TYR A 147 -9.10 -5.85 7.42
N TRP A 148 -8.62 -7.08 7.65
CA TRP A 148 -8.03 -7.89 6.60
C TRP A 148 -8.99 -8.09 5.44
N ASP A 149 -10.24 -8.48 5.72
CA ASP A 149 -11.26 -8.70 4.69
C ASP A 149 -11.67 -7.40 4.00
N LYS A 150 -11.81 -6.30 4.74
CA LYS A 150 -12.10 -4.97 4.16
C LYS A 150 -11.01 -4.50 3.20
N TYR A 151 -9.74 -4.60 3.60
CA TYR A 151 -8.62 -4.17 2.77
C TYR A 151 -8.37 -5.15 1.61
N LYS A 152 -8.59 -6.45 1.81
CA LYS A 152 -8.58 -7.45 0.72
C LYS A 152 -9.61 -7.11 -0.35
N ALA A 153 -10.87 -6.86 0.05
CA ALA A 153 -11.92 -6.49 -0.89
C ALA A 153 -11.57 -5.20 -1.65
N ARG A 154 -11.08 -4.17 -0.94
CA ARG A 154 -10.58 -2.94 -1.58
C ARG A 154 -9.48 -3.24 -2.59
N PHE A 155 -8.48 -4.05 -2.23
CA PHE A 155 -7.37 -4.41 -3.11
C PHE A 155 -7.87 -5.15 -4.36
N GLU A 156 -8.74 -6.14 -4.17
CA GLU A 156 -9.26 -6.97 -5.27
C GLU A 156 -10.12 -6.16 -6.24
N THR A 157 -10.82 -5.13 -5.77
CA THR A 157 -11.63 -4.22 -6.60
C THR A 157 -10.87 -3.03 -7.19
N SER A 158 -9.63 -2.77 -6.74
CA SER A 158 -8.84 -1.64 -7.25
C SER A 158 -8.52 -1.80 -8.74
N ALA A 159 -8.79 -0.75 -9.51
CA ALA A 159 -8.52 -0.71 -10.95
C ALA A 159 -7.02 -0.80 -11.29
N ARG A 160 -6.15 -0.31 -10.39
CA ARG A 160 -4.68 -0.26 -10.55
C ARG A 160 -3.99 -0.95 -9.36
N LYS A 161 -3.89 -2.29 -9.39
CA LYS A 161 -3.33 -3.12 -8.31
C LYS A 161 -2.16 -4.00 -8.78
N LYS A 162 -1.07 -4.04 -8.03
CA LYS A 162 0.10 -4.87 -8.39
C LYS A 162 0.21 -6.08 -7.48
N GLY A 163 0.08 -7.27 -8.05
CA GLY A 163 0.34 -8.54 -7.38
C GLY A 163 -0.95 -9.21 -6.89
N LYS A 164 -0.81 -10.20 -6.00
CA LYS A 164 -1.94 -10.97 -5.49
C LYS A 164 -2.02 -10.85 -3.98
N TRP A 165 -3.25 -10.76 -3.47
CA TRP A 165 -3.49 -10.92 -2.05
C TRP A 165 -3.10 -12.33 -1.63
N ASP A 166 -2.44 -12.44 -0.49
CA ASP A 166 -1.95 -13.70 0.06
C ASP A 166 -2.31 -13.74 1.53
N ASP A 167 -3.30 -14.57 1.83
CA ASP A 167 -3.89 -14.75 3.16
C ASP A 167 -2.91 -15.41 4.15
N SER A 168 -1.86 -16.10 3.68
CA SER A 168 -0.84 -16.68 4.56
C SER A 168 -0.04 -15.61 5.31
N LYS A 169 -0.10 -14.36 4.85
CA LYS A 169 0.59 -13.21 5.47
C LYS A 169 -0.19 -12.54 6.59
N ARG A 170 -1.38 -13.04 6.92
CA ARG A 170 -2.16 -12.50 8.04
C ARG A 170 -1.48 -12.76 9.37
N ASP A 171 -0.90 -13.94 9.55
CA ASP A 171 -0.23 -14.32 10.79
C ASP A 171 1.05 -13.48 11.01
N ASP A 172 1.81 -13.20 9.93
CA ASP A 172 2.93 -12.25 9.98
C ASP A 172 2.50 -10.86 10.49
N ILE A 173 1.28 -10.42 10.16
CA ILE A 173 0.73 -9.13 10.62
C ILE A 173 0.21 -9.24 12.06
N LEU A 174 -0.38 -10.37 12.44
CA LEU A 174 -0.76 -10.64 13.82
C LEU A 174 0.46 -10.56 14.75
N ASP A 175 1.56 -11.22 14.39
CA ASP A 175 2.80 -11.22 15.16
C ASP A 175 3.37 -9.79 15.32
N GLN A 176 3.28 -8.98 14.27
CA GLN A 176 3.67 -7.57 14.31
C GLN A 176 2.82 -6.75 15.29
N ILE A 177 1.50 -6.93 15.26
CA ILE A 177 0.57 -6.24 16.17
C ILE A 177 0.82 -6.67 17.62
N ILE A 178 0.95 -7.98 17.85
CA ILE A 178 1.24 -8.54 19.18
C ILE A 178 2.56 -7.96 19.71
N TRP A 179 3.61 -7.91 18.89
CA TRP A 179 4.89 -7.32 19.28
C TRP A 179 4.74 -5.85 19.70
N VAL A 180 3.99 -5.03 18.96
CA VAL A 180 3.70 -3.64 19.35
C VAL A 180 3.00 -3.60 20.70
N VAL A 181 1.91 -4.33 20.86
CA VAL A 181 1.12 -4.30 22.10
C VAL A 181 1.97 -4.75 23.29
N HIS A 182 2.78 -5.81 23.16
CA HIS A 182 3.71 -6.24 24.19
C HIS A 182 4.72 -5.15 24.57
N ASN A 183 5.34 -4.46 23.61
CA ASN A 183 6.30 -3.39 23.93
C ASN A 183 5.63 -2.19 24.62
N MET A 184 4.40 -1.84 24.24
CA MET A 184 3.66 -0.73 24.87
C MET A 184 3.23 -1.04 26.29
N THR A 185 2.96 -2.32 26.57
CA THR A 185 2.30 -2.75 27.81
C THR A 185 3.26 -3.47 28.76
N ASP A 186 4.57 -3.29 28.60
CA ASP A 186 5.61 -3.95 29.39
C ASP A 186 5.44 -5.48 29.43
N GLY A 187 5.14 -6.04 28.26
CA GLY A 187 4.91 -7.46 28.04
C GLY A 187 3.55 -7.99 28.51
N LYS A 188 2.69 -7.15 29.09
CA LYS A 188 1.41 -7.55 29.70
C LYS A 188 0.21 -7.19 28.83
N MET A 189 -0.33 -8.17 28.12
CA MET A 189 -1.50 -7.98 27.24
C MET A 189 -2.84 -8.18 27.98
N ASP A 190 -2.93 -7.75 29.24
CA ASP A 190 -4.19 -7.74 30.00
C ASP A 190 -4.91 -6.38 29.92
N LYS A 191 -6.16 -6.36 30.37
CA LYS A 191 -7.02 -5.16 30.35
C LYS A 191 -6.34 -3.96 31.01
N SER A 192 -5.80 -4.15 32.21
CA SER A 192 -5.28 -3.05 33.02
C SER A 192 -4.06 -2.42 32.36
N SER A 193 -3.13 -3.25 31.87
CA SER A 193 -1.95 -2.77 31.16
C SER A 193 -2.27 -2.08 29.84
N VAL A 194 -3.19 -2.61 29.02
CA VAL A 194 -3.58 -1.95 27.76
C VAL A 194 -4.26 -0.59 28.01
N GLN A 195 -5.07 -0.46 29.07
CA GLN A 195 -5.74 0.81 29.41
C GLN A 195 -4.81 1.83 30.06
N LEU A 196 -3.89 1.39 30.92
CA LEU A 196 -3.04 2.27 31.72
C LEU A 196 -1.73 2.65 31.02
N LEU A 197 -1.14 1.70 30.28
CA LEU A 197 0.16 1.87 29.63
C LEU A 197 0.05 2.07 28.11
N GLY A 198 -1.15 1.89 27.54
CA GLY A 198 -1.39 2.20 26.13
C GLY A 198 -1.26 3.70 25.81
N PRO A 199 -1.23 4.07 24.52
CA PRO A 199 -1.15 5.45 24.11
C PRO A 199 -2.37 6.26 24.56
N THR A 200 -2.12 7.50 25.01
CA THR A 200 -3.15 8.48 25.37
C THR A 200 -3.97 8.89 24.15
N GLU A 201 -3.31 9.03 22.98
CA GLU A 201 -3.96 9.34 21.71
C GLU A 201 -3.44 8.40 20.61
N THR A 202 -4.34 7.92 19.75
CA THR A 202 -3.99 7.14 18.55
C THR A 202 -4.50 7.81 17.28
N GLU A 203 -3.67 7.76 16.23
CA GLU A 203 -3.93 8.38 14.92
C GLU A 203 -4.32 9.86 15.06
N SER A 204 -3.59 10.58 15.91
CA SER A 204 -3.91 11.95 16.30
C SER A 204 -3.54 12.93 15.18
N CYS A 205 -4.51 13.72 14.74
CA CYS A 205 -4.31 14.74 13.73
C CYS A 205 -3.88 16.06 14.40
N VAL A 206 -2.63 16.45 14.17
CA VAL A 206 -1.96 17.60 14.80
C VAL A 206 -1.52 18.59 13.73
N PHE A 207 -1.59 19.88 14.03
CA PHE A 207 -1.23 20.98 13.13
C PHE A 207 -0.28 21.94 13.84
N SER A 208 0.54 22.65 13.06
CA SER A 208 1.29 23.81 13.56
C SER A 208 0.34 24.95 13.98
N ASP A 209 0.80 25.92 14.77
CA ASP A 209 -0.06 27.02 15.24
C ASP A 209 -0.65 27.84 14.07
N ASP A 210 0.15 28.08 13.02
CA ASP A 210 -0.31 28.69 11.75
C ASP A 210 -1.21 27.75 10.91
N GLY A 211 -1.18 26.45 11.21
CA GLY A 211 -1.79 25.34 10.50
C GLY A 211 -1.38 25.20 9.04
N ILE A 212 -0.19 25.68 8.67
CA ILE A 212 0.44 25.43 7.38
C ILE A 212 0.90 23.98 7.29
N LEU A 213 1.41 23.43 8.40
CA LEU A 213 1.89 22.05 8.47
C LEU A 213 0.92 21.20 9.29
N GLY A 214 0.87 19.90 8.98
CA GLY A 214 0.10 18.94 9.75
C GLY A 214 0.64 17.52 9.65
N GLY A 215 0.24 16.70 10.60
CA GLY A 215 0.62 15.29 10.69
C GLY A 215 -0.49 14.43 11.26
N ILE A 216 -0.41 13.14 10.98
CA ILE A 216 -1.20 12.12 11.67
C ILE A 216 -0.18 11.25 12.40
N ILE A 217 -0.19 11.32 13.73
CA ILE A 217 0.78 10.63 14.58
C ILE A 217 0.12 9.35 15.09
N ASP A 218 0.75 8.20 14.86
CA ASP A 218 0.15 6.88 15.13
C ASP A 218 -0.17 6.69 16.61
N ALA A 219 0.77 7.02 17.50
CA ALA A 219 0.61 6.92 18.94
C ALA A 219 1.32 8.07 19.68
N ILE A 220 0.61 8.68 20.63
CA ILE A 220 1.12 9.73 21.51
C ILE A 220 0.88 9.28 22.95
N PHE A 221 1.94 9.27 23.75
CA PHE A 221 1.91 9.05 25.19
C PHE A 221 2.10 10.39 25.89
N ILE A 222 1.20 10.75 26.79
CA ILE A 222 1.23 12.00 27.55
C ILE A 222 1.18 11.62 29.03
N ASP A 223 2.18 12.03 29.79
CA ASP A 223 2.19 11.83 31.24
C ASP A 223 1.52 13.00 32.00
N GLU A 224 1.51 12.90 33.34
CA GLU A 224 0.93 13.93 34.21
C GLU A 224 1.63 15.29 34.16
N ASN A 225 2.88 15.34 33.68
CA ASN A 225 3.68 16.56 33.52
C ASN A 225 3.59 17.15 32.10
N ASN A 226 2.78 16.55 31.22
CA ASN A 226 2.75 16.82 29.78
C ASN A 226 4.08 16.53 29.06
N ASP A 227 4.90 15.62 29.59
CA ASP A 227 5.98 15.05 28.83
C ASP A 227 5.41 14.07 27.81
N VAL A 228 5.85 14.23 26.55
CA VAL A 228 5.23 13.56 25.41
C VAL A 228 6.22 12.61 24.75
N LYS A 229 5.85 11.33 24.60
CA LYS A 229 6.55 10.38 23.72
C LYS A 229 5.70 10.12 22.48
N ILE A 230 6.34 10.13 21.32
CA ILE A 230 5.73 9.79 20.02
C ILE A 230 6.21 8.41 19.58
N VAL A 231 5.30 7.59 19.07
CA VAL A 231 5.62 6.33 18.39
C VAL A 231 4.98 6.32 17.01
N ASP A 232 5.77 6.01 15.98
CA ASP A 232 5.34 5.80 14.59
C ASP A 232 5.65 4.37 14.15
N TYR A 233 4.63 3.65 13.65
CA TYR A 233 4.75 2.24 13.28
C TYR A 233 5.22 2.08 11.84
N LYS A 234 6.23 1.24 11.64
CA LYS A 234 6.75 0.90 10.31
C LYS A 234 6.64 -0.61 10.07
N THR A 235 5.72 -1.02 9.19
CA THR A 235 5.55 -2.45 8.85
C THR A 235 6.64 -3.01 7.93
N GLY A 236 7.50 -2.15 7.39
CA GLY A 236 8.70 -2.54 6.66
C GLY A 236 9.83 -3.01 7.56
N LYS A 237 10.90 -3.54 6.95
CA LYS A 237 12.13 -3.87 7.68
C LYS A 237 12.93 -2.60 7.96
N ALA A 238 13.50 -2.51 9.15
CA ALA A 238 14.48 -1.49 9.48
C ALA A 238 15.77 -1.66 8.66
N LYS A 239 16.43 -0.53 8.36
CA LYS A 239 17.86 -0.54 8.00
C LYS A 239 18.68 -0.95 9.24
N LYS A 240 19.85 -1.57 9.05
CA LYS A 240 20.60 -2.16 10.17
C LYS A 240 21.06 -1.12 11.21
N ASN A 241 21.69 -0.03 10.77
CA ASN A 241 22.40 0.88 11.68
C ASN A 241 21.81 2.30 11.74
N GLU A 242 20.86 2.64 10.88
CA GLU A 242 20.35 4.02 10.75
C GLU A 242 18.83 4.05 10.63
N ILE A 243 18.21 5.17 10.98
CA ILE A 243 16.81 5.46 10.63
C ILE A 243 16.75 5.73 9.11
N ASP A 244 15.65 5.35 8.45
CA ASP A 244 15.48 5.77 7.07
C ASP A 244 15.37 7.30 7.00
N PHE A 245 16.09 7.94 6.09
CA PHE A 245 16.14 9.40 6.00
C PHE A 245 14.74 10.04 5.89
N ASN A 246 13.79 9.41 5.19
CA ASN A 246 12.42 9.94 5.14
C ASN A 246 11.71 9.80 6.49
N HIS A 247 11.98 8.75 7.26
CA HIS A 247 11.42 8.59 8.59
C HIS A 247 11.99 9.65 9.54
N GLU A 248 13.29 9.92 9.48
CA GLU A 248 13.95 10.99 10.24
C GLU A 248 13.30 12.37 9.98
N LEU A 249 13.18 12.76 8.71
CA LEU A 249 12.49 14.00 8.32
C LEU A 249 11.02 14.04 8.77
N GLN A 250 10.32 12.91 8.73
CA GLN A 250 8.95 12.81 9.25
C GLN A 250 8.92 13.01 10.77
N GLY A 251 9.88 12.43 11.48
CA GLY A 251 10.03 12.54 12.93
C GLY A 251 10.33 13.96 13.39
N TRP A 252 11.18 14.69 12.67
CA TRP A 252 11.42 16.12 12.94
C TRP A 252 10.15 16.96 12.77
N LEU A 253 9.34 16.68 11.75
CA LEU A 253 8.03 17.33 11.62
C LEU A 253 7.14 17.02 12.82
N TYR A 254 7.07 15.76 13.26
CA TYR A 254 6.23 15.37 14.40
C TYR A 254 6.72 16.00 15.72
N ALA A 255 8.03 16.06 15.93
CA ALA A 255 8.63 16.74 17.08
C ALA A 255 8.24 18.23 17.10
N TYR A 256 8.30 18.92 15.96
CA TYR A 256 7.85 20.31 15.83
C TYR A 256 6.35 20.48 16.09
N LEU A 257 5.50 19.62 15.52
CA LEU A 257 4.04 19.71 15.71
C LEU A 257 3.65 19.50 17.19
N ILE A 258 4.34 18.60 17.89
CA ILE A 258 4.13 18.38 19.32
C ILE A 258 4.70 19.54 20.13
N SER A 259 5.85 20.11 19.76
CA SER A 259 6.39 21.27 20.48
C SER A 259 5.52 22.50 20.36
N GLU A 260 4.89 22.74 19.22
CA GLU A 260 3.88 23.79 19.06
C GLU A 260 2.67 23.54 19.97
N ARG A 261 2.19 22.29 20.03
CA ARG A 261 1.01 21.91 20.82
C ARG A 261 1.25 21.99 22.33
N PHE A 262 2.40 21.54 22.82
CA PHE A 262 2.70 21.40 24.26
C PHE A 262 3.70 22.44 24.78
N LYS A 263 4.23 23.31 23.90
CA LYS A 263 5.24 24.33 24.21
C LYS A 263 6.57 23.77 24.74
N LYS A 264 6.84 22.50 24.44
CA LYS A 264 8.08 21.77 24.76
C LYS A 264 8.26 20.64 23.76
N LEU A 265 9.50 20.36 23.34
CA LEU A 265 9.80 19.17 22.52
C LEU A 265 9.29 17.89 23.21
N PRO A 266 8.85 16.87 22.43
CA PRO A 266 8.62 15.56 23.01
C PRO A 266 9.89 15.03 23.69
N THR A 267 9.74 14.16 24.67
CA THR A 267 10.86 13.47 25.31
C THR A 267 11.55 12.49 24.38
N SER A 268 10.79 11.84 23.49
CA SER A 268 11.33 11.00 22.43
C SER A 268 10.39 10.89 21.22
N VAL A 269 10.97 10.62 20.06
CA VAL A 269 10.25 10.17 18.86
C VAL A 269 10.82 8.82 18.43
N GLU A 270 10.00 7.78 18.49
CA GLU A 270 10.42 6.41 18.21
C GLU A 270 9.77 5.85 16.96
N PHE A 271 10.56 5.12 16.16
CA PHE A 271 10.11 4.34 15.02
C PHE A 271 10.11 2.86 15.35
N TRP A 272 8.94 2.26 15.34
CA TRP A 272 8.73 0.87 15.67
C TRP A 272 8.61 0.03 14.40
N TYR A 273 9.73 -0.55 13.98
CA TYR A 273 9.81 -1.39 12.78
C TYR A 273 9.29 -2.79 13.06
N THR A 274 7.97 -2.95 13.01
CA THR A 274 7.25 -4.15 13.44
C THR A 274 7.71 -5.39 12.67
N GLY A 275 7.96 -5.26 11.36
CA GLY A 275 8.38 -6.38 10.51
C GLY A 275 9.77 -6.93 10.83
N SER A 276 10.63 -6.14 11.49
CA SER A 276 11.94 -6.58 11.99
C SER A 276 12.04 -6.61 13.51
N GLN A 277 10.96 -6.26 14.21
CA GLN A 277 10.90 -6.15 15.68
C GLN A 277 12.04 -5.28 16.25
N GLN A 278 12.21 -4.08 15.70
CA GLN A 278 13.24 -3.12 16.13
C GLN A 278 12.61 -1.78 16.48
N ILE A 279 13.09 -1.18 17.56
CA ILE A 279 12.78 0.21 17.94
C ILE A 279 13.99 1.07 17.62
N LYS A 280 13.76 2.23 17.01
CA LYS A 280 14.79 3.25 16.81
C LYS A 280 14.29 4.58 17.31
N GLU A 281 15.10 5.22 18.14
CA GLU A 281 14.81 6.55 18.66
C GLU A 281 15.50 7.61 17.81
N LEU A 282 14.77 8.68 17.49
CA LEU A 282 15.24 9.81 16.74
C LEU A 282 16.11 10.71 17.62
N GLU A 283 17.30 11.05 17.13
CA GLU A 283 18.10 12.10 17.75
C GLU A 283 17.54 13.48 17.40
N PHE A 284 17.41 14.35 18.41
CA PHE A 284 16.99 15.73 18.19
C PHE A 284 18.19 16.62 17.93
N ASP A 285 18.19 17.24 16.75
CA ASP A 285 19.02 18.38 16.44
C ASP A 285 18.11 19.57 16.12
N GLN A 286 18.09 20.57 17.00
CA GLN A 286 17.18 21.71 16.89
C GLN A 286 17.44 22.50 15.60
N GLU A 287 18.70 22.65 15.19
CA GLU A 287 19.05 23.38 13.97
C GLU A 287 18.52 22.66 12.72
N SER A 288 18.70 21.34 12.65
CA SER A 288 18.13 20.51 11.57
C SER A 288 16.60 20.52 11.55
N ILE A 289 15.96 20.45 12.73
CA ILE A 289 14.49 20.56 12.83
C ILE A 289 14.05 21.91 12.26
N ASP A 290 14.61 23.02 12.72
CA ASP A 290 14.20 24.36 12.31
C ASP A 290 14.41 24.58 10.80
N GLY A 291 15.56 24.16 10.26
CA GLY A 291 15.86 24.23 8.83
C GLY A 291 14.90 23.38 7.98
N TRP A 292 14.54 22.19 8.47
CA TRP A 292 13.56 21.34 7.81
C TRP A 292 12.16 21.94 7.82
N ILE A 293 11.73 22.50 8.95
CA ILE A 293 10.43 23.18 9.06
C ILE A 293 10.35 24.38 8.12
N LEU A 294 11.42 25.16 7.99
CA LEU A 294 11.48 26.24 7.01
C LEU A 294 11.30 25.72 5.59
N THR A 295 12.02 24.66 5.22
CA THR A 295 11.90 24.00 3.90
C THR A 295 10.46 23.54 3.63
N LEU A 296 9.78 22.97 4.64
CA LEU A 296 8.39 22.55 4.52
C LEU A 296 7.43 23.73 4.35
N LYS A 297 7.65 24.85 5.05
CA LYS A 297 6.83 26.06 4.91
C LYS A 297 7.01 26.72 3.55
N ASP A 298 8.25 26.75 3.02
CA ASP A 298 8.54 27.24 1.67
C ASP A 298 7.85 26.36 0.62
N ALA A 299 7.97 25.04 0.73
CA ALA A 299 7.26 24.10 -0.15
C ALA A 299 5.74 24.30 -0.09
N ALA A 300 5.16 24.53 1.11
CA ALA A 300 3.74 24.82 1.26
C ALA A 300 3.34 26.14 0.57
N ALA A 301 4.18 27.17 0.66
CA ALA A 301 3.96 28.45 0.00
C ALA A 301 3.99 28.30 -1.53
N GLU A 302 4.97 27.58 -2.08
CA GLU A 302 5.08 27.31 -3.51
C GLU A 302 3.88 26.50 -4.04
N ILE A 303 3.53 25.39 -3.35
CA ILE A 303 2.36 24.57 -3.68
C ILE A 303 1.10 25.44 -3.73
N LYS A 304 0.92 26.32 -2.74
CA LYS A 304 -0.24 27.21 -2.69
C LYS A 304 -0.27 28.17 -3.87
N GLN A 305 0.87 28.70 -4.31
CA GLN A 305 0.95 29.57 -5.49
C GLN A 305 0.68 28.82 -6.80
N GLN A 306 1.14 27.57 -6.90
CA GLN A 306 0.97 26.75 -8.10
C GLN A 306 -0.39 26.02 -8.16
N SER A 307 -1.15 25.95 -7.06
CA SER A 307 -2.41 25.19 -7.04
C SER A 307 -3.39 25.67 -8.11
N GLY A 308 -3.98 24.73 -8.86
CA GLY A 308 -4.83 25.03 -10.02
C GLY A 308 -4.09 25.46 -11.30
N SER A 309 -2.76 25.59 -11.27
CA SER A 309 -1.95 25.91 -12.46
C SER A 309 -1.83 24.72 -13.42
N PRO A 310 -1.52 24.97 -14.71
CA PRO A 310 -1.23 23.89 -15.64
C PRO A 310 0.04 23.12 -15.25
N GLN A 311 0.13 21.86 -15.69
CA GLN A 311 1.27 20.97 -15.42
C GLN A 311 2.65 21.56 -15.78
N SER A 312 2.70 22.55 -16.69
CA SER A 312 3.95 23.18 -17.14
C SER A 312 4.62 24.03 -16.07
N LEU A 313 3.87 24.48 -15.05
CA LEU A 313 4.44 25.24 -13.92
C LEU A 313 4.98 24.35 -12.81
N PHE A 314 4.74 23.04 -12.88
CA PHE A 314 5.31 22.08 -11.95
C PHE A 314 6.59 21.50 -12.54
N GLU A 315 7.72 21.86 -11.91
CA GLU A 315 9.04 21.39 -12.33
C GLU A 315 9.10 19.85 -12.32
N ALA A 316 9.59 19.27 -13.42
CA ALA A 316 9.84 17.85 -13.49
C ALA A 316 11.32 17.57 -13.25
N ARG A 317 11.61 16.63 -12.36
CA ARG A 317 12.98 16.21 -12.02
C ARG A 317 13.19 14.73 -12.37
N PRO A 318 13.14 14.35 -13.67
CA PRO A 318 13.25 12.96 -14.06
C PRO A 318 14.67 12.43 -13.79
N SER A 319 14.73 11.29 -13.10
CA SER A 319 15.95 10.52 -12.87
C SER A 319 15.54 9.07 -12.61
N GLU A 320 16.49 8.12 -12.68
CA GLU A 320 16.18 6.74 -12.29
C GLU A 320 15.64 6.69 -10.86
N ASN A 321 16.25 7.41 -9.91
CA ASN A 321 15.83 7.40 -8.51
C ASN A 321 14.42 8.00 -8.31
N ASN A 322 14.12 9.12 -8.95
CA ASN A 322 12.83 9.81 -8.77
C ASN A 322 11.70 9.08 -9.51
N CYS A 323 11.99 8.49 -10.67
CA CYS A 323 10.96 7.90 -11.54
C CYS A 323 10.73 6.41 -11.30
N LYS A 324 11.68 5.66 -10.72
CA LYS A 324 11.60 4.20 -10.52
C LYS A 324 10.29 3.74 -9.90
N TRP A 325 9.84 4.43 -8.85
CA TRP A 325 8.59 4.13 -8.12
C TRP A 325 7.50 5.17 -8.34
N CYS A 326 7.61 5.98 -9.39
CA CYS A 326 6.65 7.04 -9.67
C CYS A 326 5.42 6.50 -10.40
N ASP A 327 4.25 6.60 -9.77
CA ASP A 327 2.97 6.21 -10.36
C ASP A 327 2.56 7.08 -11.56
N ALA A 328 3.15 8.26 -11.71
CA ALA A 328 2.86 9.16 -12.82
C ALA A 328 3.59 8.78 -14.12
N LYS A 329 4.46 7.75 -14.12
CA LYS A 329 5.23 7.33 -15.29
C LYS A 329 4.39 7.29 -16.58
N PRO A 330 3.19 6.68 -16.64
CA PRO A 330 2.41 6.61 -17.88
C PRO A 330 1.93 7.96 -18.46
N TRP A 331 1.78 8.97 -17.60
CA TRP A 331 1.29 10.31 -17.99
C TRP A 331 2.39 11.37 -18.04
N CYS A 332 3.61 11.04 -17.60
CA CYS A 332 4.66 12.02 -17.39
C CYS A 332 5.48 12.24 -18.67
N GLU A 333 5.17 13.31 -19.40
CA GLU A 333 5.92 13.72 -20.58
C GLU A 333 7.42 13.88 -20.34
N SER A 334 7.79 14.56 -19.27
CA SER A 334 9.19 14.81 -18.95
C SER A 334 9.96 13.52 -18.70
N TYR A 335 9.30 12.50 -18.15
CA TYR A 335 9.90 11.17 -18.01
C TYR A 335 10.03 10.47 -19.37
N HIS A 336 9.01 10.53 -20.22
CA HIS A 336 9.07 9.95 -21.56
C HIS A 336 10.21 10.54 -22.38
N ARG A 337 10.35 11.88 -22.40
CA ARG A 337 11.47 12.57 -23.05
C ARG A 337 12.84 12.20 -22.46
N HIS A 338 12.91 12.00 -21.14
CA HIS A 338 14.15 11.61 -20.48
C HIS A 338 14.64 10.21 -20.89
N ILE A 339 13.73 9.29 -21.22
CA ILE A 339 14.08 7.90 -21.57
C ILE A 339 14.04 7.59 -23.07
N GLN A 340 13.43 8.45 -23.90
CA GLN A 340 13.15 8.17 -25.31
C GLN A 340 14.41 7.86 -26.15
N ASP A 341 15.54 8.48 -25.82
CA ASP A 341 16.80 8.37 -26.59
C ASP A 341 17.78 7.35 -25.99
N ILE A 342 17.36 6.62 -24.95
CA ILE A 342 18.18 5.62 -24.27
C ILE A 342 17.74 4.25 -24.77
N PRO A 343 18.61 3.46 -25.44
CA PRO A 343 18.27 2.08 -25.80
C PRO A 343 17.83 1.28 -24.58
N TRP A 344 16.79 0.45 -24.69
CA TRP A 344 16.19 -0.24 -23.55
C TRP A 344 17.18 -1.14 -22.78
N GLN A 345 18.26 -1.60 -23.44
CA GLN A 345 19.35 -2.38 -22.85
C GLN A 345 20.21 -1.55 -21.88
N LYS A 346 20.24 -0.23 -22.07
CA LYS A 346 20.98 0.74 -21.24
C LYS A 346 20.10 1.44 -20.20
N GLN A 347 18.79 1.18 -20.24
CA GLN A 347 17.86 1.69 -19.23
C GLN A 347 17.96 0.86 -17.94
N GLY A 348 17.60 1.49 -16.82
CA GLY A 348 17.58 0.84 -15.51
C GLY A 348 16.49 -0.24 -15.39
N ARG A 349 15.99 -0.46 -14.16
CA ARG A 349 15.05 -1.56 -13.87
C ARG A 349 13.75 -1.51 -14.68
N SER A 350 13.27 -0.32 -15.01
CA SER A 350 12.03 -0.09 -15.76
C SER A 350 12.38 0.37 -17.17
N LYS A 351 12.12 -0.47 -18.17
CA LYS A 351 12.47 -0.19 -19.57
C LYS A 351 11.31 0.45 -20.31
N SER A 352 11.60 1.09 -21.42
CA SER A 352 10.61 1.57 -22.38
C SER A 352 10.90 0.98 -23.75
N LEU A 353 9.83 0.65 -24.47
CA LEU A 353 9.89 0.06 -25.81
C LEU A 353 9.13 0.95 -26.76
N LYS A 354 9.80 1.38 -27.83
CA LYS A 354 9.19 2.11 -28.94
C LYS A 354 9.34 1.29 -30.22
N GLY A 355 8.29 1.21 -31.01
CA GLY A 355 8.30 0.45 -32.25
C GLY A 355 6.95 0.41 -32.93
N SER A 356 6.82 -0.46 -33.94
CA SER A 356 5.56 -0.71 -34.63
C SER A 356 5.04 -2.11 -34.34
N VAL A 357 3.73 -2.27 -34.34
CA VAL A 357 3.06 -3.56 -34.16
C VAL A 357 3.26 -4.41 -35.42
N LEU A 358 3.89 -5.58 -35.26
CA LEU A 358 4.00 -6.58 -36.33
C LEU A 358 2.81 -7.53 -36.34
N ASN A 359 2.29 -7.87 -35.16
CA ASN A 359 1.18 -8.79 -34.99
C ASN A 359 0.59 -8.60 -33.59
N ALA A 360 -0.73 -8.77 -33.46
CA ALA A 360 -1.42 -8.79 -32.18
C ALA A 360 -2.17 -10.12 -31.98
N GLN A 361 -1.91 -10.77 -30.85
CA GLN A 361 -2.59 -11.99 -30.43
C GLN A 361 -3.71 -11.65 -29.45
N LYS A 362 -4.95 -12.02 -29.79
CA LYS A 362 -6.09 -11.95 -28.87
C LYS A 362 -5.93 -12.94 -27.71
N PRO A 363 -6.37 -12.58 -26.49
CA PRO A 363 -6.38 -13.52 -25.37
C PRO A 363 -7.28 -14.72 -25.68
N SER A 364 -6.87 -15.90 -25.20
CA SER A 364 -7.61 -17.16 -25.36
C SER A 364 -7.48 -18.01 -24.11
N GLY A 365 -8.60 -18.34 -23.48
CA GLY A 365 -8.63 -19.01 -22.17
C GLY A 365 -7.82 -18.24 -21.13
N ASN A 366 -6.77 -18.88 -20.59
CA ASN A 366 -5.86 -18.28 -19.61
C ASN A 366 -4.63 -17.59 -20.25
N ARG A 367 -4.51 -17.58 -21.58
CA ARG A 367 -3.40 -16.92 -22.27
C ARG A 367 -3.71 -15.42 -22.42
N PRO A 368 -2.84 -14.52 -21.93
CA PRO A 368 -2.99 -13.09 -22.15
C PRO A 368 -2.95 -12.76 -23.63
N GLY A 369 -3.61 -11.67 -24.01
CA GLY A 369 -3.29 -11.04 -25.29
C GLY A 369 -1.85 -10.51 -25.26
N ALA A 370 -1.23 -10.50 -26.44
CA ALA A 370 0.14 -10.08 -26.62
C ALA A 370 0.28 -9.32 -27.93
N VAL A 371 1.33 -8.51 -28.03
CA VAL A 371 1.68 -7.79 -29.25
C VAL A 371 3.15 -8.04 -29.57
N LEU A 372 3.44 -8.42 -30.80
CA LEU A 372 4.79 -8.49 -31.33
C LEU A 372 5.16 -7.10 -31.82
N ILE A 373 6.23 -6.54 -31.26
CA ILE A 373 6.70 -5.19 -31.57
C ILE A 373 8.04 -5.31 -32.27
N LYS A 374 8.19 -4.63 -33.41
CA LYS A 374 9.51 -4.34 -34.00
C LYS A 374 10.02 -3.04 -33.42
N THR A 375 11.02 -3.13 -32.56
CA THR A 375 11.60 -1.95 -31.90
C THR A 375 12.37 -1.08 -32.89
N GLN A 376 12.60 0.18 -32.54
CA GLN A 376 13.40 1.10 -33.35
C GLN A 376 14.83 0.61 -33.61
N ASP A 377 15.38 -0.18 -32.68
CA ASP A 377 16.73 -0.78 -32.79
C ASP A 377 16.74 -2.07 -33.63
N GLY A 378 15.60 -2.49 -34.18
CA GLY A 378 15.47 -3.66 -35.04
C GLY A 378 15.17 -4.99 -34.32
N GLU A 379 15.10 -4.98 -32.99
CA GLU A 379 14.76 -6.16 -32.19
C GLU A 379 13.25 -6.47 -32.23
N GLU A 380 12.91 -7.75 -32.20
CA GLU A 380 11.52 -8.21 -32.07
C GLU A 380 11.22 -8.61 -30.62
N VAL A 381 10.23 -7.94 -30.02
CA VAL A 381 9.86 -8.17 -28.61
C VAL A 381 8.38 -8.48 -28.52
N VAL A 382 8.05 -9.61 -27.88
CA VAL A 382 6.66 -9.98 -27.58
C VAL A 382 6.27 -9.32 -26.25
N VAL A 383 5.43 -8.30 -26.30
CA VAL A 383 4.93 -7.59 -25.11
C VAL A 383 3.57 -8.13 -24.68
N LYS A 384 3.44 -8.44 -23.40
CA LYS A 384 2.23 -8.96 -22.76
C LYS A 384 1.63 -7.91 -21.82
N GLY A 385 0.31 -7.95 -21.67
CA GLY A 385 -0.44 -6.99 -20.87
C GLY A 385 -0.29 -7.21 -19.36
N TRP A 386 -0.62 -6.16 -18.62
CA TRP A 386 -0.65 -6.17 -17.17
C TRP A 386 -1.62 -7.23 -16.61
N GLU A 387 -1.20 -7.91 -15.54
CA GLU A 387 -1.93 -9.01 -14.86
C GLU A 387 -2.55 -10.09 -15.78
N ARG A 388 -2.02 -10.25 -17.00
CA ARG A 388 -2.38 -11.25 -18.00
C ARG A 388 -3.77 -11.10 -18.66
N SER A 389 -4.49 -9.99 -18.50
CA SER A 389 -5.70 -9.83 -19.32
C SER A 389 -5.30 -9.62 -20.79
N GLY A 390 -4.35 -8.71 -21.05
CA GLY A 390 -3.78 -8.41 -22.38
C GLY A 390 -4.82 -8.12 -23.47
N LYS A 391 -6.09 -7.94 -23.10
CA LYS A 391 -7.23 -7.86 -24.03
C LYS A 391 -7.04 -6.72 -25.02
N ILE A 392 -6.60 -5.60 -24.49
CA ILE A 392 -6.36 -4.38 -25.24
C ILE A 392 -5.19 -4.55 -26.23
N LEU A 393 -4.11 -5.20 -25.81
CA LEU A 393 -2.97 -5.46 -26.71
C LEU A 393 -3.38 -6.32 -27.91
N GLY A 394 -4.24 -7.31 -27.70
CA GLY A 394 -4.76 -8.17 -28.77
C GLY A 394 -5.72 -7.48 -29.75
N SER A 395 -6.06 -6.21 -29.53
CA SER A 395 -6.90 -5.41 -30.43
C SER A 395 -6.12 -4.40 -31.27
N LEU A 396 -4.81 -4.28 -31.06
CA LEU A 396 -3.97 -3.38 -31.85
C LEU A 396 -3.80 -3.92 -33.27
N GLU A 397 -3.86 -3.03 -34.25
CA GLU A 397 -3.67 -3.37 -35.67
C GLU A 397 -2.19 -3.39 -36.05
N GLU A 398 -1.84 -4.16 -37.08
CA GLU A 398 -0.49 -4.17 -37.64
C GLU A 398 -0.12 -2.78 -38.19
N GLY A 399 1.14 -2.38 -38.03
CA GLY A 399 1.66 -1.08 -38.44
C GLY A 399 1.38 0.06 -37.46
N VAL A 400 0.58 -0.14 -36.41
CA VAL A 400 0.35 0.87 -35.37
C VAL A 400 1.65 1.18 -34.62
N ASP A 401 1.97 2.46 -34.47
CA ASP A 401 3.07 2.91 -33.62
C ASP A 401 2.70 2.78 -32.15
N ILE A 402 3.59 2.16 -31.39
CA ILE A 402 3.39 1.85 -29.98
C ILE A 402 4.60 2.30 -29.15
N PHE A 403 4.29 2.83 -27.98
CA PHE A 403 5.24 3.16 -26.93
C PHE A 403 4.78 2.53 -25.61
N CYS A 404 5.54 1.56 -25.12
CA CYS A 404 5.31 0.91 -23.85
C CYS A 404 6.30 1.46 -22.81
N VAL A 405 5.79 1.95 -21.69
CA VAL A 405 6.58 2.51 -20.58
C VAL A 405 6.60 1.52 -19.42
N ASP A 406 7.68 1.43 -18.66
CA ASP A 406 7.79 0.53 -17.49
C ASP A 406 7.54 -0.95 -17.83
N VAL A 407 8.29 -1.44 -18.80
CA VAL A 407 8.28 -2.84 -19.26
C VAL A 407 9.41 -3.61 -18.58
N ASP A 408 9.09 -4.78 -18.05
CA ASP A 408 10.09 -5.78 -17.63
C ASP A 408 10.42 -6.68 -18.83
N ILE A 409 11.66 -6.63 -19.30
CA ILE A 409 12.11 -7.36 -20.50
C ILE A 409 13.15 -8.40 -20.13
N ARG A 410 12.91 -9.63 -20.59
CA ARG A 410 13.77 -10.80 -20.39
C ARG A 410 13.85 -11.67 -21.64
N LEU A 411 14.87 -12.50 -21.72
CA LEU A 411 14.93 -13.59 -22.71
C LEU A 411 14.02 -14.73 -22.24
N SER A 412 13.23 -15.29 -23.16
CA SER A 412 12.33 -16.41 -22.88
C SER A 412 13.12 -17.72 -22.85
N ASP A 413 13.13 -18.40 -21.70
CA ASP A 413 13.77 -19.73 -21.56
C ASP A 413 13.17 -20.79 -22.50
N TYR A 414 11.95 -20.57 -22.98
CA TYR A 414 11.23 -21.52 -23.85
C TYR A 414 11.42 -21.25 -25.33
N SER A 415 11.27 -19.99 -25.75
CA SER A 415 11.29 -19.63 -27.17
C SER A 415 12.63 -19.06 -27.64
N GLY A 416 13.50 -18.63 -26.72
CA GLY A 416 14.70 -17.86 -27.04
C GLY A 416 14.42 -16.41 -27.46
N ASN A 417 13.15 -16.01 -27.60
CA ASN A 417 12.76 -14.66 -28.01
C ASN A 417 12.76 -13.69 -26.82
N LEU A 418 12.86 -12.39 -27.11
CA LEU A 418 12.65 -11.35 -26.12
C LEU A 418 11.16 -11.24 -25.75
N GLU A 419 10.89 -11.28 -24.45
CA GLU A 419 9.55 -11.11 -23.89
C GLU A 419 9.51 -9.91 -22.94
N GLY A 420 8.50 -9.06 -23.12
CA GLY A 420 8.19 -7.92 -22.26
C GLY A 420 6.88 -8.09 -21.51
N VAL A 421 6.81 -7.59 -20.27
CA VAL A 421 5.57 -7.47 -19.50
C VAL A 421 5.43 -6.05 -18.99
N VAL A 422 4.33 -5.37 -19.31
CA VAL A 422 4.05 -4.03 -18.75
C VAL A 422 3.71 -4.13 -17.26
N ASN A 423 4.32 -3.26 -16.45
CA ASN A 423 4.10 -3.23 -15.00
C ASN A 423 2.82 -2.49 -14.59
N ASP A 424 2.20 -1.79 -15.54
CA ASP A 424 1.06 -0.91 -15.31
C ASP A 424 0.03 -1.05 -16.46
N PRO A 425 -1.29 -0.99 -16.20
CA PRO A 425 -2.29 -1.03 -17.26
C PRO A 425 -2.26 0.22 -18.16
N TYR A 426 -1.85 1.38 -17.64
CA TYR A 426 -1.82 2.64 -18.37
C TYR A 426 -0.52 2.84 -19.16
N SER A 427 0.44 1.93 -19.03
CA SER A 427 1.77 2.04 -19.61
C SER A 427 1.84 1.79 -21.13
N ILE A 428 0.73 1.40 -21.76
CA ILE A 428 0.68 1.12 -23.20
C ILE A 428 0.10 2.35 -23.89
N ILE A 429 0.86 2.90 -24.83
CA ILE A 429 0.45 4.08 -25.60
C ILE A 429 0.50 3.72 -27.08
N ALA A 430 -0.62 3.88 -27.79
CA ALA A 430 -0.72 3.64 -29.23
C ALA A 430 -1.31 4.88 -29.90
N ASN A 431 -0.77 5.27 -31.07
CA ASN A 431 -1.21 6.48 -31.79
C ASN A 431 -1.29 7.73 -30.90
N GLY A 432 -0.32 7.88 -29.98
CA GLY A 432 -0.27 9.00 -29.04
C GLY A 432 -1.35 8.99 -27.96
N ALA A 433 -2.10 7.91 -27.76
CA ALA A 433 -3.10 7.80 -26.69
C ALA A 433 -2.83 6.59 -25.78
N ILE A 434 -3.05 6.76 -24.47
CA ILE A 434 -3.01 5.64 -23.53
C ILE A 434 -4.14 4.67 -23.91
N VAL A 435 -3.82 3.42 -24.22
CA VAL A 435 -4.80 2.52 -24.85
C VAL A 435 -5.96 2.17 -23.90
N GLU A 436 -5.70 2.13 -22.58
CA GLU A 436 -6.74 1.89 -21.56
C GLU A 436 -7.77 3.03 -21.45
N THR A 437 -7.34 4.29 -21.59
CA THR A 437 -8.20 5.46 -21.31
C THR A 437 -8.61 6.23 -22.56
N GLY A 438 -7.92 6.02 -23.69
CA GLY A 438 -8.04 6.86 -24.89
C GLY A 438 -7.50 8.28 -24.68
N GLU A 439 -6.86 8.58 -23.54
CA GLU A 439 -6.33 9.90 -23.23
C GLU A 439 -5.17 10.23 -24.17
N LYS A 440 -5.35 11.27 -24.99
CA LYS A 440 -4.32 11.74 -25.93
C LYS A 440 -3.18 12.42 -25.15
N LEU A 441 -1.98 11.91 -25.35
CA LEU A 441 -0.75 12.47 -24.82
C LEU A 441 -0.18 13.49 -25.83
N PRO A 442 -0.09 14.78 -25.45
CA PRO A 442 0.19 15.87 -26.37
C PRO A 442 1.55 15.77 -27.09
N HIS A 443 2.48 15.00 -26.52
CA HIS A 443 3.87 14.90 -26.96
C HIS A 443 4.22 13.60 -27.68
N ILE A 444 3.36 12.57 -27.61
CA ILE A 444 3.64 11.29 -28.27
C ILE A 444 3.13 11.31 -29.71
N ALA A 445 2.09 12.08 -29.99
CA ALA A 445 1.58 12.29 -31.35
C ALA A 445 2.61 12.99 -32.27
N THR A 446 3.53 13.76 -31.71
CA THR A 446 4.61 14.47 -32.44
C THR A 446 5.85 13.62 -32.72
N LEU A 447 5.85 12.34 -32.38
CA LEU A 447 6.95 11.41 -32.67
C LEU A 447 6.83 10.72 -34.04
N GLN A 448 5.96 11.24 -34.91
CA GLN A 448 5.84 10.87 -36.33
C GLN A 448 7.09 11.24 -37.11
#